data_AF-A0A916JEK0-F1
#
_entry.id   AF-A0A916JEK0-F1
#
_cell.length_a   1.000
_cell.length_b   1.000
_cell.length_c   1.000
_cell.angle_alpha   90.00
_cell.angle_beta   90.00
_cell.angle_gamma   90.00
#
_symmetry.space_group_name_H-M   'P 1'
#
loop_
_entity.id
_entity.type
_entity.pdbx_description
1 polymer ?
#
loop_
_entity_poly.entity_id
_entity_poly.type
_entity_poly.pdbx_seq_one_letter_code
_entity_poly.pdbx_strand_id
1 'polypeptide(L)'
;METIPAINVTLIEPRLRHATIFKHFDELLPGRELIIFNDHDPKPLYYQLLGERGDTFTWKYLQEGPENWQVKIAKRAMEDKEETVGQIASKDIRMADAFRKLGIDFCCGGKRKLKDALRHAGVTPEQLEETLIAAATLPAAQQPLNFAAWQPGFLIDYIVNVHHRYILENGPIIEGLASKVASRHADRHPELLALSEQVQQLLSDLYSHLEKEEGIVFPAIKQIANTASNEYAQDAPDLNLVVGLMEAEHASAGDDLKRIREISSNYHLPQGACNSYTYLFEKLKEFENDLFNHIHLENNILFPKALEIGRQPQGQAV
;
A
#
# COMPACT_ATOMS: atom_id res chain seq x y z
N MET A 1 -22.20 -27.19 -3.20
CA MET A 1 -23.17 -26.08 -3.19
C MET A 1 -23.14 -25.48 -1.80
N GLU A 2 -22.44 -24.34 -1.63
CA GLU A 2 -22.48 -23.60 -0.37
C GLU A 2 -23.87 -22.96 -0.20
N THR A 3 -24.44 -23.08 0.99
CA THR A 3 -25.76 -22.52 1.32
C THR A 3 -25.62 -21.02 1.56
N ILE A 4 -26.36 -20.20 0.80
CA ILE A 4 -26.39 -18.75 1.01
C ILE A 4 -27.04 -18.45 2.37
N PRO A 5 -26.38 -17.69 3.27
CA PRO A 5 -26.96 -17.34 4.56
C PRO A 5 -28.25 -16.52 4.37
N ALA A 6 -29.25 -16.83 5.18
CA ALA A 6 -30.58 -16.27 5.12
C ALA A 6 -31.02 -15.74 6.48
N ILE A 7 -31.49 -14.49 6.53
CA ILE A 7 -31.99 -13.85 7.76
C ILE A 7 -33.48 -13.56 7.59
N ASN A 8 -34.30 -14.07 8.51
CA ASN A 8 -35.68 -13.66 8.62
C ASN A 8 -35.79 -12.43 9.54
N VAL A 9 -35.96 -11.25 8.93
CA VAL A 9 -35.96 -9.95 9.62
C VAL A 9 -37.17 -9.78 10.51
N THR A 10 -38.29 -10.45 10.20
CA THR A 10 -39.53 -10.41 10.99
C THR A 10 -39.34 -10.98 12.40
N LEU A 11 -38.35 -11.87 12.59
CA LEU A 11 -38.03 -12.49 13.87
C LEU A 11 -37.08 -11.63 14.74
N ILE A 12 -36.59 -10.50 14.22
CA ILE A 12 -35.66 -9.61 14.91
C ILE A 12 -36.42 -8.41 15.48
N GLU A 13 -36.09 -8.02 16.71
CA GLU A 13 -36.65 -6.82 17.34
C GLU A 13 -36.48 -5.59 16.44
N PRO A 14 -37.53 -4.76 16.24
CA PRO A 14 -37.52 -3.66 15.28
C PRO A 14 -36.30 -2.74 15.37
N ARG A 15 -35.89 -2.38 16.59
CA ARG A 15 -34.73 -1.51 16.85
C ARG A 15 -33.37 -2.13 16.48
N LEU A 16 -33.29 -3.45 16.33
CA LEU A 16 -32.04 -4.18 16.05
C LEU A 16 -31.93 -4.62 14.59
N ARG A 17 -33.03 -4.61 13.82
CA ARG A 17 -33.10 -5.14 12.44
C ARG A 17 -31.96 -4.65 11.56
N HIS A 18 -31.80 -3.33 11.40
CA HIS A 18 -30.80 -2.76 10.50
C HIS A 18 -29.37 -3.05 10.99
N ALA A 19 -29.10 -2.88 12.30
CA ALA A 19 -27.80 -3.15 12.89
C ALA A 19 -27.37 -4.61 12.70
N THR A 20 -28.31 -5.57 12.87
CA THR A 20 -28.04 -6.99 12.63
C THR A 20 -27.74 -7.26 11.16
N ILE A 21 -28.51 -6.70 10.23
CA ILE A 21 -28.28 -6.90 8.79
C ILE A 21 -26.93 -6.29 8.36
N PHE A 22 -26.59 -5.11 8.86
CA PHE A 22 -25.32 -4.45 8.55
C PHE A 22 -24.14 -5.23 9.10
N LYS A 23 -24.23 -5.73 10.34
CA LYS A 23 -23.21 -6.61 10.90
C LYS A 23 -22.96 -7.83 10.01
N HIS A 24 -24.02 -8.52 9.59
CA HIS A 24 -23.87 -9.69 8.72
C HIS A 24 -23.32 -9.30 7.33
N PHE A 25 -23.74 -8.17 6.78
CA PHE A 25 -23.20 -7.65 5.51
C PHE A 25 -21.71 -7.27 5.61
N ASP A 26 -21.31 -6.62 6.69
CA ASP A 26 -19.91 -6.23 6.94
C ASP A 26 -19.01 -7.46 7.07
N GLU A 27 -19.53 -8.53 7.69
CA GLU A 27 -18.89 -9.85 7.82
C GLU A 27 -18.85 -10.67 6.51
N LEU A 28 -19.64 -10.31 5.48
CA LEU A 28 -19.54 -10.98 4.17
C LEU A 28 -18.17 -10.71 3.55
N LEU A 29 -17.57 -11.74 2.96
CA LEU A 29 -16.43 -11.59 2.05
C LEU A 29 -16.91 -10.98 0.70
N PRO A 30 -16.04 -10.28 -0.04
CA PRO A 30 -16.36 -9.83 -1.40
C PRO A 30 -16.87 -10.98 -2.27
N GLY A 31 -17.97 -10.76 -2.98
CA GLY A 31 -18.59 -11.75 -3.87
C GLY A 31 -19.53 -12.72 -3.17
N ARG A 32 -19.62 -12.66 -1.84
CA ARG A 32 -20.57 -13.43 -1.05
C ARG A 32 -21.90 -12.71 -0.90
N GLU A 33 -22.94 -13.50 -0.67
CA GLU A 33 -24.33 -13.08 -0.74
C GLU A 33 -25.05 -13.35 0.59
N LEU A 34 -26.01 -12.50 0.92
CA LEU A 34 -26.93 -12.63 2.04
C LEU A 34 -28.35 -12.45 1.52
N ILE A 35 -29.27 -13.29 1.99
CA ILE A 35 -30.69 -13.17 1.69
C ILE A 35 -31.42 -12.67 2.94
N ILE A 36 -32.29 -11.69 2.77
CA ILE A 36 -33.20 -11.22 3.83
C ILE A 36 -34.65 -11.50 3.44
N PHE A 37 -35.45 -11.87 4.45
CA PHE A 37 -36.90 -12.02 4.35
C PHE A 37 -37.59 -10.97 5.23
N ASN A 38 -38.58 -10.28 4.69
CA ASN A 38 -39.29 -9.21 5.38
C ASN A 38 -40.80 -9.24 5.05
N ASP A 39 -41.62 -8.65 5.92
CA ASP A 39 -43.09 -8.53 5.79
C ASP A 39 -43.54 -7.27 5.05
N HIS A 40 -42.60 -6.43 4.62
CA HIS A 40 -42.83 -5.21 3.83
C HIS A 40 -41.60 -4.90 2.96
N ASP A 41 -41.74 -3.97 2.02
CA ASP A 41 -40.66 -3.53 1.15
C ASP A 41 -39.47 -2.97 1.96
N PRO A 42 -38.29 -3.61 1.93
CA PRO A 42 -37.09 -3.15 2.64
C PRO A 42 -36.37 -1.97 1.96
N LYS A 43 -37.01 -1.21 1.05
CA LYS A 43 -36.42 -0.03 0.40
C LYS A 43 -35.75 1.00 1.34
N PRO A 44 -36.25 1.30 2.56
CA PRO A 44 -35.52 2.18 3.48
C PRO A 44 -34.15 1.62 3.91
N LEU A 45 -34.06 0.31 4.11
CA LEU A 45 -32.82 -0.37 4.44
C LEU A 45 -31.80 -0.27 3.29
N TYR A 46 -32.25 -0.36 2.04
CA TYR A 46 -31.39 -0.14 0.86
C TYR A 46 -30.71 1.24 0.90
N TYR A 47 -31.49 2.31 1.11
CA TYR A 47 -30.93 3.67 1.13
C TYR A 47 -30.01 3.90 2.33
N GLN A 48 -30.32 3.33 3.49
CA GLN A 48 -29.44 3.43 4.64
C GLN A 48 -28.12 2.68 4.41
N LEU A 49 -28.18 1.46 3.86
CA LEU A 49 -26.97 0.70 3.54
C LEU A 49 -26.13 1.43 2.48
N LEU A 50 -26.76 2.02 1.46
CA LEU A 50 -26.09 2.85 0.46
C LEU A 50 -25.44 4.10 1.07
N GLY A 51 -26.12 4.78 1.99
CA GLY A 51 -25.61 5.98 2.66
C GLY A 51 -24.41 5.68 3.55
N GLU A 52 -24.41 4.54 4.25
CA GLU A 52 -23.32 4.21 5.18
C GLU A 52 -22.17 3.41 4.55
N ARG A 53 -22.41 2.65 3.47
CA ARG A 53 -21.42 1.75 2.85
C ARG A 53 -21.10 2.08 1.39
N GLY A 54 -21.76 3.09 0.81
CA GLY A 54 -21.56 3.48 -0.58
C GLY A 54 -21.95 2.39 -1.59
N ASP A 55 -21.47 2.52 -2.83
CA ASP A 55 -21.74 1.57 -3.92
C ASP A 55 -20.87 0.30 -3.83
N THR A 56 -20.93 -0.40 -2.70
CA THR A 56 -20.12 -1.60 -2.41
C THR A 56 -20.89 -2.92 -2.50
N PHE A 57 -22.18 -2.86 -2.81
CA PHE A 57 -23.07 -4.03 -2.88
C PHE A 57 -23.98 -3.97 -4.10
N THR A 58 -24.66 -5.08 -4.36
CA THR A 58 -25.79 -5.16 -5.29
C THR A 58 -27.04 -5.55 -4.53
N TRP A 59 -28.18 -5.07 -5.02
CA TRP A 59 -29.48 -5.27 -4.42
C TRP A 59 -30.42 -5.89 -5.45
N LYS A 60 -30.93 -7.08 -5.19
CA LYS A 60 -31.84 -7.79 -6.09
C LYS A 60 -33.05 -8.30 -5.34
N TYR A 61 -34.25 -7.89 -5.78
CA TYR A 61 -35.48 -8.53 -5.34
C TYR A 61 -35.54 -9.96 -5.91
N LEU A 62 -35.69 -10.93 -5.02
CA LEU A 62 -35.99 -12.32 -5.36
C LEU A 62 -37.51 -12.56 -5.33
N GLN A 63 -38.20 -11.86 -4.43
CA GLN A 63 -39.64 -11.84 -4.34
C GLN A 63 -40.10 -10.44 -3.91
N GLU A 64 -41.08 -9.91 -4.62
CA GLU A 64 -41.77 -8.66 -4.31
C GLU A 64 -43.18 -9.01 -3.81
N GLY A 65 -43.69 -8.23 -2.85
CA GLY A 65 -44.89 -8.54 -2.09
C GLY A 65 -46.21 -8.64 -2.90
N PRO A 66 -47.37 -8.55 -2.21
CA PRO A 66 -47.58 -7.62 -1.11
C PRO A 66 -47.24 -8.14 0.30
N GLU A 67 -47.28 -9.46 0.52
CA GLU A 67 -47.18 -10.03 1.88
C GLU A 67 -45.78 -10.50 2.26
N ASN A 68 -44.95 -10.88 1.27
CA ASN A 68 -43.63 -11.45 1.51
C ASN A 68 -42.61 -10.80 0.57
N TRP A 69 -41.53 -10.30 1.15
CA TRP A 69 -40.43 -9.68 0.43
C TRP A 69 -39.16 -10.45 0.68
N GLN A 70 -38.46 -10.79 -0.39
CA GLN A 70 -37.16 -11.44 -0.32
C GLN A 70 -36.16 -10.66 -1.15
N VAL A 71 -35.07 -10.23 -0.51
CA VAL A 71 -34.00 -9.49 -1.16
C VAL A 71 -32.70 -10.24 -1.00
N LYS A 72 -31.96 -10.33 -2.10
CA LYS A 72 -30.56 -10.75 -2.12
C LYS A 72 -29.67 -9.52 -2.11
N ILE A 73 -28.81 -9.44 -1.11
CA ILE A 73 -27.75 -8.44 -0.97
C ILE A 73 -26.45 -9.17 -1.23
N ALA A 74 -25.75 -8.82 -2.31
CA ALA A 74 -24.43 -9.38 -2.58
C ALA A 74 -23.36 -8.31 -2.41
N LYS A 75 -22.37 -8.58 -1.56
CA LYS A 75 -21.18 -7.72 -1.48
C LYS A 75 -20.45 -7.88 -2.80
N ARG A 76 -20.14 -6.77 -3.49
CA ARG A 76 -19.48 -6.85 -4.79
C ARG A 76 -18.19 -7.65 -4.64
N ALA A 77 -17.97 -8.63 -5.51
CA ALA A 77 -16.69 -9.33 -5.58
C ALA A 77 -15.58 -8.31 -5.82
N MET A 78 -14.34 -8.64 -5.42
CA MET A 78 -13.18 -7.98 -6.01
C MET A 78 -13.05 -8.43 -7.47
N GLU A 79 -14.05 -8.14 -8.30
CA GLU A 79 -14.02 -8.33 -9.74
C GLU A 79 -13.84 -6.95 -10.38
N ASP A 80 -12.71 -6.82 -11.07
CA ASP A 80 -12.33 -5.71 -11.97
C ASP A 80 -12.67 -4.31 -11.49
N LYS A 81 -12.26 -3.99 -10.27
CA LYS A 81 -11.62 -2.69 -10.16
C LYS A 81 -10.29 -2.81 -10.90
N GLU A 82 -10.16 -2.03 -11.97
CA GLU A 82 -8.93 -1.56 -12.61
C GLU A 82 -7.92 -0.95 -11.61
N GLU A 83 -7.95 -1.32 -10.32
CA GLU A 83 -7.07 -0.81 -9.30
C GLU A 83 -5.73 -1.54 -9.35
N THR A 84 -4.67 -0.73 -9.31
CA THR A 84 -3.31 -1.21 -9.30
C THR A 84 -2.89 -1.61 -7.89
N VAL A 85 -1.86 -2.45 -7.73
CA VAL A 85 -1.37 -2.84 -6.40
C VAL A 85 -0.96 -1.64 -5.55
N GLY A 86 -0.44 -0.58 -6.17
CA GLY A 86 -0.14 0.69 -5.53
C GLY A 86 -1.40 1.38 -4.99
N GLN A 87 -2.47 1.46 -5.78
CA GLN A 87 -3.74 2.04 -5.32
C GLN A 87 -4.39 1.23 -4.19
N ILE A 88 -4.28 -0.10 -4.26
CA ILE A 88 -4.78 -0.99 -3.21
C ILE A 88 -3.99 -0.75 -1.91
N ALA A 89 -2.65 -0.71 -2.00
CA ALA A 89 -1.77 -0.45 -0.86
C ALA A 89 -2.01 0.94 -0.23
N SER A 90 -2.24 1.97 -1.05
CA SER A 90 -2.53 3.33 -0.56
C SER A 90 -3.86 3.43 0.22
N LYS A 91 -4.81 2.53 -0.05
CA LYS A 91 -6.14 2.52 0.58
C LYS A 91 -6.23 1.57 1.77
N ASP A 92 -5.50 0.47 1.72
CA ASP A 92 -5.46 -0.53 2.77
C ASP A 92 -4.02 -0.91 3.09
N ILE A 93 -3.53 -0.34 4.17
CA ILE A 93 -2.25 -0.68 4.78
C ILE A 93 -2.01 -2.18 5.02
N ARG A 94 -3.06 -2.97 5.31
CA ARG A 94 -2.93 -4.41 5.55
C ARG A 94 -2.58 -5.10 4.25
N MET A 95 -3.04 -4.55 3.13
CA MET A 95 -2.63 -4.97 1.80
C MET A 95 -1.18 -4.59 1.53
N ALA A 96 -0.73 -3.38 1.89
CA ALA A 96 0.68 -3.01 1.76
C ALA A 96 1.58 -3.98 2.56
N ASP A 97 1.21 -4.31 3.79
CA ASP A 97 1.92 -5.28 4.63
C ASP A 97 1.88 -6.70 4.06
N ALA A 98 0.73 -7.14 3.55
CA ALA A 98 0.59 -8.45 2.93
C ALA A 98 1.40 -8.56 1.64
N PHE A 99 1.34 -7.54 0.77
CA PHE A 99 2.14 -7.46 -0.45
C PHE A 99 3.63 -7.53 -0.13
N ARG A 100 4.09 -6.79 0.88
CA ARG A 100 5.47 -6.84 1.34
C ARG A 100 5.90 -8.24 1.81
N LYS A 101 5.08 -8.89 2.64
CA LYS A 101 5.35 -10.26 3.13
C LYS A 101 5.41 -11.29 2.00
N LEU A 102 4.62 -11.09 0.95
CA LEU A 102 4.50 -11.99 -0.18
C LEU A 102 5.45 -11.62 -1.34
N GLY A 103 6.29 -10.59 -1.18
CA GLY A 103 7.23 -10.15 -2.22
C GLY A 103 6.56 -9.53 -3.45
N ILE A 104 5.34 -9.01 -3.30
CA ILE A 104 4.60 -8.32 -4.36
C ILE A 104 5.11 -6.88 -4.45
N ASP A 105 5.61 -6.49 -5.62
CA ASP A 105 6.14 -5.15 -5.89
C ASP A 105 5.01 -4.12 -6.08
N PHE A 106 4.59 -3.49 -4.97
CA PHE A 106 3.56 -2.47 -4.95
C PHE A 106 4.10 -1.03 -4.92
N CYS A 107 5.41 -0.86 -4.77
CA CYS A 107 6.09 0.44 -4.69
C CYS A 107 6.51 0.93 -6.08
N CYS A 108 7.40 0.22 -6.76
CA CYS A 108 7.91 0.55 -8.09
C CYS A 108 7.01 -0.05 -9.18
N GLY A 109 6.59 -1.30 -8.97
CA GLY A 109 5.57 -1.99 -9.75
C GLY A 109 4.13 -1.58 -9.45
N GLY A 110 3.94 -0.49 -8.68
CA GLY A 110 2.66 -0.02 -8.15
C GLY A 110 1.55 0.15 -9.20
N LYS A 111 1.90 0.39 -10.47
CA LYS A 111 0.98 0.57 -11.61
C LYS A 111 0.42 -0.76 -12.16
N ARG A 112 0.93 -1.90 -11.72
CA ARG A 112 0.49 -3.23 -12.16
C ARG A 112 -0.85 -3.59 -11.53
N LYS A 113 -1.75 -4.24 -12.28
CA LYS A 113 -2.99 -4.78 -11.72
C LYS A 113 -2.70 -5.92 -10.74
N LEU A 114 -3.56 -6.08 -9.73
CA LEU A 114 -3.39 -7.11 -8.70
C LEU A 114 -3.14 -8.50 -9.28
N LYS A 115 -3.95 -8.93 -10.25
CA LYS A 115 -3.84 -10.26 -10.89
C LYS A 115 -2.47 -10.48 -11.54
N ASP A 116 -1.96 -9.47 -12.24
CA ASP A 116 -0.65 -9.57 -12.90
C ASP A 116 0.49 -9.54 -11.90
N ALA A 117 0.35 -8.78 -10.81
CA ALA A 117 1.34 -8.68 -9.74
C ALA A 117 1.46 -9.99 -8.96
N LEU A 118 0.32 -10.63 -8.64
CA LEU A 118 0.29 -11.97 -8.05
C LEU A 118 0.98 -13.00 -8.94
N ARG A 119 0.67 -13.00 -10.24
CA ARG A 119 1.32 -13.91 -11.21
C ARG A 119 2.84 -13.69 -11.29
N HIS A 120 3.30 -12.44 -11.27
CA HIS A 120 4.74 -12.14 -11.30
C HIS A 120 5.45 -12.57 -10.02
N ALA A 121 4.80 -12.42 -8.86
CA ALA A 121 5.35 -12.83 -7.58
C ALA A 121 5.27 -14.35 -7.34
N GLY A 122 4.56 -15.10 -8.19
CA GLY A 122 4.30 -16.53 -7.99
C GLY A 122 3.38 -16.80 -6.79
N VAL A 123 2.53 -15.83 -6.45
CA VAL A 123 1.63 -15.85 -5.28
C VAL A 123 0.21 -16.15 -5.74
N THR A 124 -0.48 -17.04 -5.06
CA THR A 124 -1.90 -17.33 -5.34
C THR A 124 -2.83 -16.38 -4.56
N PRO A 125 -4.05 -16.13 -5.05
CA PRO A 125 -5.05 -15.35 -4.31
C PRO A 125 -5.29 -15.89 -2.89
N GLU A 126 -5.25 -17.20 -2.71
CA GLU A 126 -5.45 -17.87 -1.42
C GLU A 126 -4.31 -17.54 -0.44
N GLN A 127 -3.05 -17.53 -0.90
CA GLN A 127 -1.91 -17.13 -0.06
C GLN A 127 -1.99 -15.67 0.38
N LEU A 128 -2.49 -14.79 -0.51
CA LEU A 128 -2.78 -13.40 -0.15
C LEU A 128 -3.87 -13.32 0.92
N GLU A 129 -4.95 -14.06 0.75
CA GLU A 129 -6.06 -14.11 1.70
C GLU A 129 -5.62 -14.63 3.08
N GLU A 130 -4.87 -15.72 3.13
CA GLU A 130 -4.31 -16.27 4.38
C GLU A 130 -3.44 -15.25 5.12
N THR A 131 -2.59 -14.52 4.37
CA THR A 131 -1.71 -13.48 4.93
C THR A 131 -2.52 -12.32 5.53
N LEU A 132 -3.62 -11.93 4.88
CA LEU A 132 -4.49 -10.85 5.35
C LEU A 132 -5.31 -11.26 6.57
N ILE A 133 -5.81 -12.49 6.61
CA ILE A 133 -6.53 -13.04 7.77
C ILE A 133 -5.60 -13.04 8.99
N ALA A 134 -4.36 -13.48 8.83
CA ALA A 134 -3.35 -13.45 9.89
C ALA A 134 -3.02 -12.02 10.36
N ALA A 135 -3.12 -11.02 9.48
CA ALA A 135 -2.92 -9.62 9.83
C ALA A 135 -4.13 -8.99 10.55
N ALA A 136 -5.36 -9.43 10.24
CA ALA A 136 -6.60 -8.92 10.83
C ALA A 136 -6.80 -9.26 12.31
N THR A 137 -6.03 -10.21 12.85
CA THR A 137 -6.07 -10.60 14.27
C THR A 137 -5.24 -9.70 15.21
N LEU A 138 -4.64 -8.62 14.70
CA LEU A 138 -3.85 -7.67 15.51
C LEU A 138 -4.74 -6.62 16.22
N PRO A 139 -4.39 -6.16 17.45
CA PRO A 139 -5.18 -5.19 18.21
C PRO A 139 -5.33 -3.82 17.53
N ALA A 140 -6.49 -3.17 17.73
CA ALA A 140 -6.85 -1.87 17.15
C ALA A 140 -5.90 -0.68 17.45
N ALA A 141 -4.95 -0.83 18.39
CA ALA A 141 -3.94 0.18 18.71
C ALA A 141 -2.86 0.37 17.61
N GLN A 142 -2.90 -0.45 16.56
CA GLN A 142 -2.01 -0.38 15.40
C GLN A 142 -2.79 -0.02 14.12
N GLN A 143 -3.89 0.73 14.23
CA GLN A 143 -4.51 1.31 13.04
C GLN A 143 -3.53 2.29 12.40
N PRO A 144 -3.09 2.05 11.18
CA PRO A 144 -2.01 2.82 10.59
C PRO A 144 -2.57 3.98 9.78
N LEU A 145 -1.68 4.94 9.49
CA LEU A 145 -2.05 6.29 9.07
C LEU A 145 -2.66 6.29 7.67
N ASN A 146 -3.76 7.03 7.49
CA ASN A 146 -4.36 7.24 6.18
C ASN A 146 -3.60 8.36 5.43
N PHE A 147 -2.45 8.01 4.85
CA PHE A 147 -1.61 8.93 4.08
C PHE A 147 -2.33 9.54 2.87
N ALA A 148 -3.30 8.84 2.30
CA ALA A 148 -4.12 9.36 1.20
C ALA A 148 -4.94 10.60 1.61
N ALA A 149 -5.26 10.78 2.89
CA ALA A 149 -5.94 11.98 3.39
C ALA A 149 -5.00 13.17 3.64
N TRP A 150 -3.68 12.99 3.60
CA TRP A 150 -2.73 14.03 3.99
C TRP A 150 -2.49 15.04 2.86
N GLN A 151 -2.28 16.30 3.24
CA GLN A 151 -1.90 17.34 2.29
C GLN A 151 -0.46 17.12 1.79
N PRO A 152 -0.14 17.40 0.51
CA PRO A 152 1.19 17.13 -0.05
C PRO A 152 2.35 17.72 0.76
N GLY A 153 2.21 18.97 1.22
CA GLY A 153 3.25 19.61 2.04
C GLY A 153 3.54 18.87 3.35
N PHE A 154 2.49 18.40 4.04
CA PHE A 154 2.63 17.62 5.27
C PHE A 154 3.18 16.21 5.01
N LEU A 155 2.77 15.58 3.90
CA LEU A 155 3.30 14.28 3.51
C LEU A 155 4.80 14.35 3.19
N ILE A 156 5.25 15.41 2.50
CA ILE A 156 6.68 15.68 2.28
C ILE A 156 7.42 15.81 3.62
N ASP A 157 6.90 16.62 4.54
CA ASP A 157 7.55 16.81 5.85
C ASP A 157 7.66 15.48 6.60
N TYR A 158 6.65 14.62 6.52
CA TYR A 158 6.72 13.28 7.10
C TYR A 158 7.78 12.40 6.42
N ILE A 159 7.81 12.35 5.09
CA ILE A 159 8.79 11.56 4.33
C ILE A 159 10.21 11.95 4.73
N VAL A 160 10.52 13.25 4.78
CA VAL A 160 11.83 13.75 5.18
C VAL A 160 12.16 13.38 6.64
N ASN A 161 11.23 13.64 7.57
CA ASN A 161 11.50 13.46 9.00
C ASN A 161 11.49 12.00 9.47
N VAL A 162 10.86 11.10 8.71
CA VAL A 162 10.75 9.68 9.04
C VAL A 162 11.69 8.86 8.18
N HIS A 163 11.53 8.89 6.86
CA HIS A 163 12.24 7.99 5.95
C HIS A 163 13.63 8.52 5.57
N HIS A 164 13.75 9.78 5.13
CA HIS A 164 15.07 10.32 4.72
C HIS A 164 16.03 10.36 5.91
N ARG A 165 15.54 10.84 7.06
CA ARG A 165 16.32 10.82 8.29
C ARG A 165 16.72 9.40 8.69
N TYR A 166 15.84 8.41 8.58
CA TYR A 166 16.17 7.02 8.85
C TYR A 166 17.29 6.51 7.93
N ILE A 167 17.21 6.80 6.62
CA ILE A 167 18.24 6.42 5.64
C ILE A 167 19.58 7.06 6.00
N LEU A 168 19.61 8.35 6.31
CA LEU A 168 20.84 9.08 6.66
C LEU A 168 21.46 8.60 7.98
N GLU A 169 20.64 8.19 8.96
CA GLU A 169 21.11 7.68 10.25
C GLU A 169 21.59 6.22 10.17
N ASN A 170 20.89 5.37 9.41
CA ASN A 170 21.16 3.92 9.37
C ASN A 170 22.07 3.50 8.21
N GLY A 171 22.11 4.24 7.11
CA GLY A 171 22.95 3.95 5.95
C GLY A 171 24.43 3.74 6.30
N PRO A 172 25.09 4.69 7.01
CA PRO A 172 26.50 4.52 7.40
C PRO A 172 26.75 3.32 8.32
N ILE A 173 25.76 2.98 9.15
CA ILE A 173 25.82 1.79 10.04
C ILE A 173 25.80 0.52 9.20
N ILE A 174 24.89 0.45 8.22
CA ILE A 174 24.74 -0.69 7.30
C ILE A 174 26.00 -0.86 6.45
N GLU A 175 26.57 0.22 5.88
CA GLU A 175 27.83 0.16 5.11
C GLU A 175 28.98 -0.37 5.96
N GLY A 176 29.13 0.16 7.18
CA GLY A 176 30.16 -0.26 8.11
C GLY A 176 30.03 -1.74 8.51
N LEU A 177 28.78 -2.20 8.75
CA LEU A 177 28.50 -3.61 9.04
C LEU A 177 28.77 -4.52 7.84
N ALA A 178 28.34 -4.13 6.64
CA ALA A 178 28.54 -4.91 5.42
C ALA A 178 30.03 -5.11 5.14
N SER A 179 30.82 -4.03 5.19
CA SER A 179 32.27 -4.08 5.01
C SER A 179 32.97 -4.92 6.09
N LYS A 180 32.55 -4.79 7.36
CA LYS A 180 33.11 -5.57 8.47
C LYS A 180 32.79 -7.06 8.36
N VAL A 181 31.57 -7.41 7.95
CA VAL A 181 31.14 -8.81 7.79
C VAL A 181 31.86 -9.43 6.58
N ALA A 182 31.93 -8.72 5.46
CA ALA A 182 32.67 -9.15 4.28
C ALA A 182 34.16 -9.39 4.59
N SER A 183 34.86 -8.43 5.19
CA SER A 183 36.29 -8.56 5.52
C SER A 183 36.61 -9.72 6.47
N ARG A 184 35.67 -10.12 7.34
CA ARG A 184 35.85 -11.22 8.29
C ARG A 184 35.49 -12.59 7.72
N HIS A 185 34.54 -12.65 6.80
CA HIS A 185 33.91 -13.91 6.41
C HIS A 185 34.06 -14.24 4.91
N ALA A 186 34.59 -13.34 4.08
CA ALA A 186 34.71 -13.53 2.63
C ALA A 186 35.48 -14.80 2.22
N ASP A 187 36.46 -15.26 3.02
CA ASP A 187 37.19 -16.49 2.72
C ASP A 187 36.28 -17.74 2.65
N ARG A 188 35.21 -17.75 3.45
CA ARG A 188 34.20 -18.83 3.48
C ARG A 188 32.90 -18.47 2.77
N HIS A 189 32.65 -17.18 2.64
CA HIS A 189 31.42 -16.58 2.13
C HIS A 189 31.77 -15.47 1.13
N PRO A 190 32.35 -15.79 -0.04
CA PRO A 190 32.83 -14.81 -1.01
C PRO A 190 31.71 -13.91 -1.55
N GLU A 191 30.46 -14.37 -1.50
CA GLU A 191 29.27 -13.60 -1.83
C GLU A 191 29.13 -12.29 -1.02
N LEU A 192 29.74 -12.23 0.18
CA LEU A 192 29.67 -11.06 1.04
C LEU A 192 30.45 -9.86 0.50
N LEU A 193 31.45 -10.07 -0.36
CA LEU A 193 32.13 -8.98 -1.05
C LEU A 193 31.16 -8.28 -2.01
N ALA A 194 30.47 -9.06 -2.83
CA ALA A 194 29.44 -8.55 -3.75
C ALA A 194 28.28 -7.90 -2.99
N LEU A 195 27.88 -8.45 -1.84
CA LEU A 195 26.86 -7.83 -0.98
C LEU A 195 27.32 -6.44 -0.50
N SER A 196 28.56 -6.32 -0.03
CA SER A 196 29.10 -5.05 0.46
C SER A 196 29.18 -3.99 -0.64
N GLU A 197 29.61 -4.38 -1.85
CA GLU A 197 29.65 -3.49 -3.02
C GLU A 197 28.25 -3.03 -3.41
N GLN A 198 27.28 -3.95 -3.48
CA GLN A 198 25.90 -3.64 -3.83
C GLN A 198 25.23 -2.70 -2.81
N VAL A 199 25.51 -2.87 -1.51
CA VAL A 199 25.01 -1.98 -0.45
C VAL A 199 25.59 -0.58 -0.58
N GLN A 200 26.89 -0.45 -0.88
CA GLN A 200 27.54 0.85 -1.09
C GLN A 200 26.98 1.58 -2.31
N GLN A 201 26.73 0.85 -3.40
CA GLN A 201 26.13 1.41 -4.61
C GLN A 201 24.73 1.96 -4.32
N LEU A 202 23.86 1.14 -3.73
CA LEU A 202 22.50 1.54 -3.35
C LEU A 202 22.50 2.81 -2.49
N LEU A 203 23.34 2.85 -1.45
CA LEU A 203 23.36 3.99 -0.52
C LEU A 203 23.94 5.25 -1.14
N SER A 204 24.98 5.14 -1.97
CA SER A 204 25.51 6.26 -2.75
C SER A 204 24.43 6.88 -3.65
N ASP A 205 23.69 6.03 -4.37
CA ASP A 205 22.62 6.49 -5.26
C ASP A 205 21.46 7.11 -4.47
N LEU A 206 21.07 6.50 -3.35
CA LEU A 206 20.05 7.04 -2.45
C LEU A 206 20.46 8.41 -1.89
N TYR A 207 21.69 8.60 -1.40
CA TYR A 207 22.08 9.91 -0.85
C TYR A 207 21.99 11.01 -1.91
N SER A 208 22.44 10.75 -3.14
CA SER A 208 22.28 11.70 -4.24
C SER A 208 20.79 11.93 -4.60
N HIS A 209 19.98 10.87 -4.54
CA HIS A 209 18.53 10.94 -4.75
C HIS A 209 17.85 11.87 -3.74
N LEU A 210 18.07 11.68 -2.44
CA LEU A 210 17.46 12.50 -1.39
C LEU A 210 17.85 13.98 -1.50
N GLU A 211 19.08 14.29 -1.88
CA GLU A 211 19.52 15.67 -2.12
C GLU A 211 18.71 16.34 -3.24
N LYS A 212 18.42 15.62 -4.32
CA LYS A 212 17.58 16.15 -5.42
C LYS A 212 16.14 16.35 -4.96
N GLU A 213 15.61 15.40 -4.19
CA GLU A 213 14.25 15.51 -3.68
C GLU A 213 14.09 16.71 -2.76
N GLU A 214 14.93 16.83 -1.73
CA GLU A 214 14.84 17.91 -0.75
C GLU A 214 15.26 19.28 -1.31
N GLY A 215 16.22 19.30 -2.24
CA GLY A 215 16.74 20.54 -2.82
C GLY A 215 15.92 21.09 -3.99
N ILE A 216 15.20 20.23 -4.73
CA ILE A 216 14.56 20.59 -6.00
C ILE A 216 13.11 20.12 -6.04
N VAL A 217 12.86 18.81 -5.90
CA VAL A 217 11.54 18.21 -6.19
C VAL A 217 10.49 18.62 -5.17
N PHE A 218 10.77 18.44 -3.89
CA PHE A 218 9.85 18.75 -2.80
C PHE A 218 9.56 20.25 -2.66
N PRO A 219 10.54 21.16 -2.78
CA PRO A 219 10.26 22.59 -2.89
C PRO A 219 9.30 22.92 -4.04
N ALA A 220 9.51 22.35 -5.24
CA ALA A 220 8.63 22.56 -6.38
C ALA A 220 7.20 22.04 -6.10
N ILE A 221 7.04 20.84 -5.55
CA ILE A 221 5.73 20.28 -5.19
C ILE A 221 5.02 21.18 -4.15
N LYS A 222 5.75 21.66 -3.13
CA LYS A 222 5.19 22.58 -2.11
C LYS A 222 4.74 23.90 -2.73
N GLN A 223 5.48 24.44 -3.69
CA GLN A 223 5.08 25.64 -4.42
C GLN A 223 3.79 25.41 -5.21
N ILE A 224 3.68 24.29 -5.95
CA ILE A 224 2.46 23.94 -6.71
C ILE A 224 1.26 23.82 -5.77
N ALA A 225 1.44 23.16 -4.63
CA ALA A 225 0.36 22.93 -3.67
C ALA A 225 -0.12 24.22 -2.95
N ASN A 226 0.76 25.20 -2.76
CA ASN A 226 0.47 26.42 -1.99
C ASN A 226 0.01 27.61 -2.86
N THR A 227 0.25 27.57 -4.18
CA THR A 227 -0.05 28.72 -5.04
C THR A 227 -1.45 28.60 -5.64
N ALA A 228 -2.40 29.39 -5.14
CA ALA A 228 -3.74 29.56 -5.73
C ALA A 228 -3.75 30.50 -6.96
N SER A 229 -2.58 30.96 -7.38
CA SER A 229 -2.37 32.03 -8.35
C SER A 229 -1.42 31.60 -9.46
N ASN A 230 -1.73 32.07 -10.67
CA ASN A 230 -1.05 31.85 -11.94
C ASN A 230 0.41 32.39 -12.02
N GLU A 231 1.09 32.56 -10.89
CA GLU A 231 2.51 32.97 -10.79
C GLU A 231 3.45 31.76 -10.64
N TYR A 232 3.06 30.60 -11.17
CA TYR A 232 4.02 29.52 -11.31
C TYR A 232 5.10 29.99 -12.31
N ALA A 233 6.32 30.16 -11.80
CA ALA A 233 7.41 30.84 -12.48
C ALA A 233 7.66 30.24 -13.87
N GLN A 234 7.90 31.09 -14.86
CA GLN A 234 8.24 30.67 -16.23
C GLN A 234 9.46 29.72 -16.32
N ASP A 235 10.22 29.60 -15.22
CA ASP A 235 11.43 28.78 -15.09
C ASP A 235 11.26 27.53 -14.20
N ALA A 236 10.04 27.21 -13.75
CA ALA A 236 9.83 26.02 -12.94
C ALA A 236 9.99 24.72 -13.78
N PRO A 237 10.65 23.67 -13.24
CA PRO A 237 10.86 22.44 -13.99
C PRO A 237 9.52 21.73 -14.28
N ASP A 238 9.42 21.08 -15.44
CA ASP A 238 8.25 20.28 -15.80
C ASP A 238 8.10 19.12 -14.80
N LEU A 239 7.05 19.19 -13.98
CA LEU A 239 6.81 18.23 -12.93
C LEU A 239 6.63 16.79 -13.48
N ASN A 240 6.08 16.61 -14.69
CA ASN A 240 5.95 15.27 -15.27
C ASN A 240 7.33 14.68 -15.59
N LEU A 241 8.24 15.50 -16.12
CA LEU A 241 9.60 15.07 -16.42
C LEU A 241 10.37 14.74 -15.14
N VAL A 242 10.28 15.61 -14.13
CA VAL A 242 10.95 15.41 -12.84
C VAL A 242 10.44 14.15 -12.14
N VAL A 243 9.12 13.98 -12.03
CA VAL A 243 8.53 12.77 -11.44
C VAL A 243 8.95 11.51 -12.20
N GLY A 244 8.99 11.56 -13.55
CA GLY A 244 9.44 10.42 -14.34
C GLY A 244 10.90 10.03 -14.08
N LEU A 245 11.77 11.01 -13.82
CA LEU A 245 13.17 10.76 -13.44
C LEU A 245 13.25 10.15 -12.03
N MET A 246 12.48 10.66 -11.06
CA MET A 246 12.47 10.10 -9.69
C MET A 246 11.93 8.67 -9.69
N GLU A 247 10.84 8.39 -10.41
CA GLU A 247 10.29 7.03 -10.56
C GLU A 247 11.30 6.05 -11.20
N ALA A 248 12.14 6.51 -12.13
CA ALA A 248 13.18 5.68 -12.73
C ALA A 248 14.30 5.36 -11.73
N GLU A 249 14.69 6.32 -10.89
CA GLU A 249 15.66 6.10 -9.82
C GLU A 249 15.11 5.16 -8.74
N HIS A 250 13.81 5.27 -8.40
CA HIS A 250 13.13 4.31 -7.53
C HIS A 250 13.11 2.89 -8.10
N ALA A 251 12.91 2.76 -9.41
CA ALA A 251 12.99 1.45 -10.05
C ALA A 251 14.40 0.85 -9.93
N SER A 252 15.45 1.67 -10.11
CA SER A 252 16.85 1.26 -9.91
C SER A 252 17.10 0.79 -8.48
N ALA A 253 16.69 1.58 -7.47
CA ALA A 253 16.83 1.20 -6.06
C ALA A 253 16.08 -0.10 -5.73
N GLY A 254 14.91 -0.32 -6.34
CA GLY A 254 14.17 -1.57 -6.22
C GLY A 254 14.91 -2.78 -6.82
N ASP A 255 15.64 -2.60 -7.92
CA ASP A 255 16.45 -3.66 -8.53
C ASP A 255 17.71 -3.96 -7.71
N ASP A 256 18.33 -2.94 -7.10
CA ASP A 256 19.44 -3.11 -6.17
C ASP A 256 19.03 -3.91 -4.92
N LEU A 257 17.85 -3.64 -4.36
CA LEU A 257 17.29 -4.41 -3.24
C LEU A 257 17.02 -5.88 -3.62
N LYS A 258 16.47 -6.13 -4.81
CA LYS A 258 16.32 -7.50 -5.32
C LYS A 258 17.68 -8.20 -5.41
N ARG A 259 18.71 -7.51 -5.89
CA ARG A 259 20.06 -8.05 -5.97
C ARG A 259 20.64 -8.37 -4.59
N ILE A 260 20.44 -7.49 -3.61
CA ILE A 260 20.82 -7.73 -2.21
C ILE A 260 20.12 -8.98 -1.65
N ARG A 261 18.82 -9.15 -1.92
CA ARG A 261 18.07 -10.36 -1.52
C ARG A 261 18.63 -11.62 -2.17
N GLU A 262 18.94 -11.59 -3.46
CA GLU A 262 19.53 -12.73 -4.16
C GLU A 262 20.87 -13.15 -3.54
N ILE A 263 21.79 -12.20 -3.35
CA ILE A 263 23.12 -12.46 -2.79
C ILE A 263 23.01 -13.00 -1.36
N SER A 264 22.11 -12.44 -0.57
CA SER A 264 21.90 -12.84 0.83
C SER A 264 21.02 -14.08 1.01
N SER A 265 20.58 -14.73 -0.08
CA SER A 265 19.62 -15.84 -0.03
C SER A 265 18.36 -15.48 0.77
N ASN A 266 17.75 -14.34 0.47
CA ASN A 266 16.64 -13.74 1.21
C ASN A 266 16.96 -13.48 2.69
N TYR A 267 18.13 -12.91 2.96
CA TYR A 267 18.63 -12.65 4.32
C TYR A 267 18.69 -13.92 5.18
N HIS A 268 18.98 -15.07 4.58
CA HIS A 268 19.13 -16.33 5.32
C HIS A 268 20.52 -16.40 5.96
N LEU A 269 20.56 -16.62 7.28
CA LEU A 269 21.82 -16.69 8.01
C LEU A 269 22.50 -18.06 7.84
N PRO A 270 23.80 -18.12 7.51
CA PRO A 270 24.54 -19.38 7.47
C PRO A 270 24.74 -19.95 8.88
N GLN A 271 25.01 -21.26 8.96
CA GLN A 271 25.32 -21.92 10.22
C GLN A 271 26.56 -21.28 10.88
N GLY A 272 26.42 -20.85 12.14
CA GLY A 272 27.52 -20.20 12.88
C GLY A 272 27.72 -18.73 12.55
N ALA A 273 26.74 -18.06 11.94
CA ALA A 273 26.73 -16.61 11.78
C ALA A 273 27.01 -15.89 13.12
N CYS A 274 27.94 -14.94 13.10
CA CYS A 274 28.25 -14.15 14.29
C CYS A 274 27.22 -13.03 14.50
N ASN A 275 27.22 -12.41 15.70
CA ASN A 275 26.26 -11.35 16.03
C ASN A 275 26.27 -10.18 15.03
N SER A 276 27.44 -9.79 14.49
CA SER A 276 27.50 -8.72 13.48
C SER A 276 26.89 -9.12 12.14
N TYR A 277 26.98 -10.40 11.78
CA TYR A 277 26.33 -10.94 10.58
C TYR A 277 24.81 -10.93 10.79
N THR A 278 24.33 -11.50 11.89
CA THR A 278 22.91 -11.47 12.27
C THR A 278 22.34 -10.05 12.24
N TYR A 279 23.03 -9.11 12.89
CA TYR A 279 22.60 -7.73 12.97
C TYR A 279 22.58 -7.02 11.61
N LEU A 280 23.56 -7.30 10.73
CA LEU A 280 23.55 -6.77 9.36
C LEU A 280 22.29 -7.22 8.60
N PHE A 281 21.95 -8.50 8.66
CA PHE A 281 20.81 -9.04 7.91
C PHE A 281 19.47 -8.55 8.48
N GLU A 282 19.36 -8.43 9.80
CA GLU A 282 18.21 -7.78 10.43
C GLU A 282 18.08 -6.32 9.97
N LYS A 283 19.19 -5.57 9.95
CA LYS A 283 19.20 -4.17 9.52
C LYS A 283 18.91 -3.98 8.04
N LEU A 284 19.43 -4.83 7.16
CA LEU A 284 19.11 -4.79 5.73
C LEU A 284 17.62 -5.04 5.48
N LYS A 285 17.02 -5.99 6.21
CA LYS A 285 15.59 -6.28 6.12
C LYS A 285 14.75 -5.11 6.66
N GLU A 286 15.16 -4.51 7.77
CA GLU A 286 14.51 -3.30 8.32
C GLU A 286 14.57 -2.15 7.33
N PHE A 287 15.75 -1.88 6.77
CA PHE A 287 16.01 -0.81 5.81
C PHE A 287 15.21 -0.99 4.51
N GLU A 288 15.19 -2.20 3.96
CA GLU A 288 14.39 -2.54 2.79
C GLU A 288 12.90 -2.27 3.03
N ASN A 289 12.37 -2.63 4.21
CA ASN A 289 10.97 -2.39 4.52
C ASN A 289 10.66 -0.89 4.62
N ASP A 290 11.55 -0.11 5.23
CA ASP A 290 11.40 1.34 5.33
C ASP A 290 11.43 2.00 3.94
N LEU A 291 12.41 1.62 3.13
CA LEU A 291 12.59 2.15 1.76
C LEU A 291 11.41 1.80 0.85
N PHE A 292 10.82 0.60 0.97
CA PHE A 292 9.60 0.28 0.23
C PHE A 292 8.40 1.13 0.64
N ASN A 293 8.26 1.42 1.94
CA ASN A 293 7.19 2.30 2.41
C ASN A 293 7.41 3.73 1.91
N HIS A 294 8.64 4.24 2.01
CA HIS A 294 9.07 5.53 1.48
C HIS A 294 8.70 5.68 0.00
N ILE A 295 9.23 4.81 -0.87
CA ILE A 295 8.97 4.86 -2.32
C ILE A 295 7.46 4.72 -2.61
N HIS A 296 6.74 3.92 -1.82
CA HIS A 296 5.29 3.81 -1.99
C HIS A 296 4.56 5.13 -1.72
N LEU A 297 4.90 5.83 -0.63
CA LEU A 297 4.32 7.14 -0.30
C LEU A 297 4.56 8.15 -1.42
N GLU A 298 5.71 8.09 -2.08
CA GLU A 298 6.04 8.98 -3.18
C GLU A 298 5.29 8.61 -4.47
N ASN A 299 5.55 7.41 -4.98
CA ASN A 299 5.05 6.96 -6.29
C ASN A 299 3.52 6.86 -6.33
N ASN A 300 2.89 6.44 -5.23
CA ASN A 300 1.48 6.08 -5.23
C ASN A 300 0.60 7.09 -4.48
N ILE A 301 1.18 8.10 -3.84
CA ILE A 301 0.41 9.12 -3.10
C ILE A 301 0.91 10.54 -3.43
N LEU A 302 2.16 10.87 -3.15
CA LEU A 302 2.67 12.24 -3.28
C LEU A 302 2.72 12.70 -4.74
N PHE A 303 3.42 11.96 -5.61
CA PHE A 303 3.58 12.36 -7.00
C PHE A 303 2.26 12.40 -7.77
N PRO A 304 1.35 11.41 -7.64
CA PRO A 304 0.03 11.50 -8.26
C PRO A 304 -0.75 12.75 -7.81
N LYS A 305 -0.74 13.09 -6.52
CA LYS A 305 -1.38 14.30 -6.00
C LYS A 305 -0.76 15.57 -6.58
N ALA A 306 0.57 15.63 -6.63
CA ALA A 306 1.28 16.79 -7.16
C ALA A 306 0.96 17.02 -8.65
N LEU A 307 0.92 15.95 -9.44
CA LEU A 307 0.56 16.00 -10.86
C LEU A 307 -0.91 16.38 -11.08
N GLU A 308 -1.82 15.92 -10.21
CA GLU A 308 -3.24 16.30 -10.28
C GLU A 308 -3.44 17.79 -10.02
N ILE A 309 -2.80 18.33 -8.97
CA ILE A 309 -2.85 19.77 -8.66
C ILE A 309 -2.28 20.59 -9.83
N GLY A 310 -1.17 20.13 -10.43
CA GLY A 310 -0.57 20.79 -11.59
C GLY A 310 -1.42 20.75 -12.88
N ARG A 311 -2.42 19.87 -12.96
CA ARG A 311 -3.32 19.72 -14.14
C ARG A 311 -4.65 20.45 -14.01
N GLN A 312 -5.09 20.81 -12.80
CA GLN A 312 -6.37 21.49 -12.62
C GLN A 312 -6.32 22.91 -13.21
N PRO A 313 -7.21 23.26 -14.17
CA PRO A 313 -7.33 24.63 -14.63
C PRO A 313 -7.79 25.50 -13.45
N GLN A 314 -6.94 26.44 -13.04
CA GLN A 314 -7.21 27.34 -11.92
C GLN A 314 -8.41 28.25 -12.26
N GLY A 315 -9.59 27.90 -11.75
CA GLY A 315 -10.80 28.70 -11.95
C GLY A 315 -12.10 27.92 -11.82
N GLN A 316 -12.35 27.31 -10.67
CA GLN A 316 -13.71 27.07 -10.16
C GLN A 316 -13.62 26.73 -8.67
N ALA A 317 -13.68 27.77 -7.83
CA ALA A 317 -14.09 27.61 -6.45
C ALA A 317 -15.61 27.35 -6.44
N VAL A 318 -16.05 26.31 -5.74
CA VAL A 318 -17.43 26.16 -5.25
C VAL A 318 -17.55 26.87 -3.92
#